data_AF-A0A496XZ46-F1
#
_entry.id   AF-A0A496XZ46-F1
#
_cell.length_a   1.000
_cell.length_b   1.000
_cell.length_c   1.000
_cell.angle_alpha   90.00
_cell.angle_beta   90.00
_cell.angle_gamma   90.00
#
_symmetry.space_group_name_H-M   'P 1'
#
loop_
_entity.id
_entity.type
_entity.pdbx_description
1 polymer ?
#
loop_
_entity_poly.entity_id
_entity_poly.type
_entity_poly.pdbx_seq_one_letter_code
_entity_poly.pdbx_strand_id
1 'polypeptide(L)'
;MVTPEQKVSQTTLRLSLLAIFIMLYLVIAIKPAGGEVIGIEGKVQVRPASGHEFHQAQLLDPIPSGTQVRTLEAGKAKILFPPSCSIMMDQHTLLEVKNVEVKENLPARKISLQVLSGKIRFIISTDPSVCCLQLQSPTALTEATRVDGILAVDGEDRIICLQGSSGVSVKNQRSGQQLMVRPGQAVSSSTAGSLALTQLEARQAKQLIEETTLALTTPPPLVMQPPAPAQTPVTLADQVNPPWPVFPKVPQIPNLWR
;
A
#
# COMPACT_ATOMS: atom_id res chain seq x y z
N MET A 1 51.88 46.56 13.08
CA MET A 1 51.55 46.97 11.70
C MET A 1 51.28 45.71 10.90
N VAL A 2 50.03 45.46 10.54
CA VAL A 2 49.63 44.27 9.77
C VAL A 2 49.52 44.69 8.31
N THR A 3 50.29 44.03 7.45
CA THR A 3 50.45 44.32 6.02
C THR A 3 49.13 44.07 5.25
N PRO A 4 48.74 44.96 4.32
CA PRO A 4 47.42 44.93 3.67
C PRO A 4 47.17 43.73 2.72
N GLU A 5 48.18 42.92 2.39
CA GLU A 5 48.02 41.77 1.48
C GLU A 5 47.29 40.57 2.09
N GLN A 6 47.26 40.43 3.41
CA GLN A 6 46.73 39.21 4.04
C GLN A 6 45.18 39.19 4.15
N LYS A 7 44.51 40.32 3.89
CA LYS A 7 43.04 40.44 4.00
C LYS A 7 42.28 39.91 2.78
N VAL A 8 42.92 39.82 1.61
CA VAL A 8 42.24 39.47 0.35
C VAL A 8 42.00 37.95 0.21
N SER A 9 42.83 37.13 0.86
CA SER A 9 42.75 35.66 0.78
C SER A 9 41.63 35.06 1.65
N GLN A 10 41.28 35.68 2.78
CA GLN A 10 40.21 35.15 3.65
C GLN A 10 38.79 35.43 3.11
N THR A 11 38.60 36.51 2.35
CA THR A 11 37.29 36.87 1.77
C THR A 11 36.92 35.95 0.61
N THR A 12 37.86 35.61 -0.26
CA THR A 12 37.62 34.68 -1.38
C THR A 12 37.30 33.26 -0.91
N LEU A 13 37.98 32.78 0.14
CA LEU A 13 37.70 31.46 0.72
C LEU A 13 36.28 31.34 1.33
N ARG A 14 35.79 32.42 1.96
CA ARG A 14 34.44 32.46 2.57
C ARG A 14 33.32 32.53 1.52
N LEU A 15 33.55 33.21 0.39
CA LEU A 15 32.59 33.26 -0.72
C LEU A 15 32.49 31.91 -1.47
N SER A 16 33.60 31.20 -1.65
CA SER A 16 33.58 29.88 -2.31
C SER A 16 32.90 28.79 -1.46
N LEU A 17 33.08 28.80 -0.13
CA LEU A 17 32.40 27.87 0.78
C LEU A 17 30.88 28.11 0.84
N LEU A 18 30.43 29.36 0.74
CA LEU A 18 29.00 29.70 0.69
C LEU A 18 28.35 29.24 -0.63
N ALA A 19 29.04 29.40 -1.76
CA ALA A 19 28.55 28.93 -3.07
C ALA A 19 28.42 27.40 -3.13
N ILE A 20 29.33 26.65 -2.50
CA ILE A 20 29.26 25.19 -2.39
C ILE A 20 28.10 24.78 -1.46
N PHE A 21 27.87 25.47 -0.34
CA PHE A 21 26.71 25.20 0.53
C PHE A 21 25.37 25.51 -0.16
N ILE A 22 25.30 26.53 -1.02
CA ILE A 22 24.10 26.85 -1.82
C ILE A 22 23.88 25.80 -2.92
N MET A 23 24.93 25.35 -3.61
CA MET A 23 24.86 24.24 -4.57
C MET A 23 24.45 22.91 -3.89
N LEU A 24 24.89 22.67 -2.66
CA LEU A 24 24.55 21.47 -1.90
C LEU A 24 23.13 21.52 -1.31
N TYR A 25 22.61 22.71 -0.99
CA TYR A 25 21.19 22.90 -0.61
C TYR A 25 20.22 22.83 -1.78
N LEU A 26 20.70 22.99 -3.03
CA LEU A 26 19.87 22.90 -4.23
C LEU A 26 19.65 21.47 -4.74
N VAL A 27 20.13 20.45 -4.01
CA VAL A 27 19.62 19.08 -4.17
C VAL A 27 18.31 18.98 -3.39
N ILE A 28 17.31 19.74 -3.84
CA ILE A 28 15.93 19.49 -3.44
C ILE A 28 15.64 18.06 -3.87
N ALA A 29 15.41 17.17 -2.91
CA ALA A 29 15.01 15.80 -3.19
C ALA A 29 13.71 15.85 -4.00
N ILE A 30 13.82 15.78 -5.33
CA ILE A 30 12.68 15.67 -6.23
C ILE A 30 12.10 14.29 -5.94
N LYS A 31 11.07 14.26 -5.08
CA LYS A 31 10.33 13.03 -4.81
C LYS A 31 9.82 12.53 -6.15
N PRO A 32 10.22 11.34 -6.61
CA PRO A 32 9.84 10.86 -7.93
C PRO A 32 8.31 10.82 -8.02
N ALA A 33 7.77 11.28 -9.14
CA ALA A 33 6.35 11.15 -9.41
C ALA A 33 5.97 9.66 -9.38
N GLY A 34 5.10 9.27 -8.45
CA GLY A 34 4.79 7.87 -8.21
C GLY A 34 3.74 7.67 -7.13
N GLY A 35 3.42 6.41 -6.88
CA GLY A 35 2.64 5.99 -5.72
C GLY A 35 3.54 5.63 -4.54
N GLU A 36 2.94 5.33 -3.41
CA GLU A 36 3.60 4.86 -2.19
C GLU A 36 2.80 3.71 -1.58
N VAL A 37 3.49 2.73 -1.00
CA VAL A 37 2.84 1.66 -0.23
C VAL A 37 2.36 2.21 1.10
N ILE A 38 1.05 2.22 1.33
CA ILE A 38 0.44 2.76 2.56
C ILE A 38 -0.21 1.68 3.44
N GLY A 39 -0.17 0.42 3.01
CA GLY A 39 -0.68 -0.71 3.79
C GLY A 39 -0.11 -2.02 3.27
N ILE A 40 0.25 -2.91 4.18
CA ILE A 40 0.83 -4.23 3.90
C ILE A 40 0.22 -5.23 4.89
N GLU A 41 -0.22 -6.37 4.36
CA GLU A 41 -0.60 -7.55 5.13
C GLU A 41 0.10 -8.75 4.50
N GLY A 42 0.65 -9.65 5.32
CA GLY A 42 1.33 -10.86 4.82
C GLY A 42 2.59 -10.58 3.98
N LYS A 43 2.80 -11.37 2.93
CA LYS A 43 3.99 -11.33 2.08
C LYS A 43 3.76 -10.48 0.83
N VAL A 44 4.37 -9.30 0.81
CA VAL A 44 4.34 -8.35 -0.30
C VAL A 44 5.77 -8.04 -0.71
N GLN A 45 6.04 -8.03 -2.01
CA GLN A 45 7.35 -7.75 -2.55
C GLN A 45 7.29 -6.68 -3.63
N VAL A 46 8.31 -5.83 -3.66
CA VAL A 46 8.48 -4.76 -4.63
C VAL A 46 9.75 -5.03 -5.44
N ARG A 47 9.69 -4.79 -6.73
CA ARG A 47 10.84 -4.76 -7.63
C ARG A 47 10.91 -3.37 -8.26
N PRO A 48 11.93 -2.56 -7.91
CA PRO A 48 12.05 -1.20 -8.43
C PRO A 48 12.44 -1.23 -9.91
N ALA A 49 12.14 -0.16 -10.64
CA ALA A 49 12.41 -0.06 -12.07
C ALA A 49 13.88 -0.29 -12.45
N SER A 50 14.82 0.15 -11.60
CA SER A 50 16.27 -0.01 -11.79
C SER A 50 16.82 -1.35 -11.29
N GLY A 51 15.98 -2.18 -10.63
CA GLY A 51 16.39 -3.42 -9.99
C GLY A 51 15.91 -4.65 -10.73
N HIS A 52 16.66 -5.75 -10.60
CA HIS A 52 16.27 -7.04 -11.17
C HIS A 52 15.57 -7.95 -10.16
N GLU A 53 15.71 -7.68 -8.86
CA GLU A 53 15.23 -8.55 -7.80
C GLU A 53 14.05 -7.97 -7.02
N PHE A 54 13.18 -8.86 -6.58
CA PHE A 54 12.11 -8.54 -5.64
C PHE A 54 12.67 -8.50 -4.22
N HIS A 55 12.41 -7.41 -3.50
CA HIS A 55 12.66 -7.30 -2.07
C HIS A 55 11.33 -7.23 -1.31
N GLN A 56 11.35 -7.53 -0.02
CA GLN A 56 10.17 -7.41 0.83
C GLN A 56 9.73 -5.94 0.90
N ALA A 57 8.45 -5.68 0.64
CA ALA A 57 7.87 -4.35 0.69
C ALA A 57 7.86 -3.81 2.13
N GLN A 58 8.08 -2.51 2.27
CA GLN A 58 7.95 -1.75 3.51
C GLN A 58 6.91 -0.63 3.33
N LEU A 59 6.35 -0.18 4.45
CA LEU A 59 5.47 0.98 4.43
C LEU A 59 6.25 2.21 3.93
N LEU A 60 5.59 3.00 3.10
CA LEU A 60 6.12 4.17 2.40
C LEU A 60 7.16 3.86 1.31
N ASP A 61 7.30 2.60 0.91
CA ASP A 61 8.11 2.26 -0.25
C ASP A 61 7.62 3.03 -1.48
N PRO A 62 8.53 3.71 -2.20
CA PRO A 62 8.17 4.48 -3.38
C PRO A 62 7.86 3.54 -4.56
N ILE A 63 6.78 3.85 -5.27
CA ILE A 63 6.29 3.11 -6.44
C ILE A 63 6.27 4.05 -7.66
N PRO A 64 7.46 4.40 -8.21
CA PRO A 64 7.55 5.15 -9.47
C PRO A 64 7.21 4.27 -10.68
N SER A 65 7.13 4.89 -11.86
CA SER A 65 7.05 4.18 -13.15
C SER A 65 8.15 3.12 -13.29
N GLY A 66 7.80 1.98 -13.88
CA GLY A 66 8.65 0.79 -14.04
C GLY A 66 8.67 -0.15 -12.83
N THR A 67 8.07 0.24 -11.69
CA THR A 67 8.04 -0.60 -10.49
C THR A 67 7.03 -1.74 -10.65
N GLN A 68 7.40 -2.93 -10.21
CA GLN A 68 6.50 -4.06 -10.06
C GLN A 68 6.24 -4.35 -8.59
N VAL A 69 4.98 -4.64 -8.27
CA VAL A 69 4.55 -5.05 -6.93
C VAL A 69 3.87 -6.40 -7.07
N ARG A 70 4.25 -7.35 -6.22
CA ARG A 70 3.57 -8.64 -6.14
C ARG A 70 3.16 -8.98 -4.72
N THR A 71 1.98 -9.55 -4.58
CA THR A 71 1.51 -10.15 -3.34
C THR A 71 1.59 -11.67 -3.47
N LEU A 72 2.03 -12.34 -2.41
CA LEU A 72 2.09 -13.81 -2.35
C LEU A 72 0.91 -14.34 -1.53
N GLU A 73 1.02 -15.57 -1.03
CA GLU A 73 0.02 -16.20 -0.15
C GLU A 73 -0.28 -15.32 1.07
N ALA A 74 -1.58 -15.08 1.33
CA ALA A 74 -2.09 -14.17 2.36
C ALA A 74 -1.54 -12.72 2.26
N GLY A 75 -0.91 -12.35 1.14
CA GLY A 75 -0.35 -11.03 0.92
C GLY A 75 -1.41 -10.05 0.44
N LYS A 76 -1.53 -8.88 1.05
CA LYS A 76 -2.34 -7.77 0.53
C LYS A 76 -1.57 -6.47 0.64
N ALA A 77 -1.76 -5.57 -0.31
CA ALA A 77 -1.05 -4.29 -0.35
C ALA A 77 -1.99 -3.14 -0.71
N LYS A 78 -1.79 -1.97 -0.10
CA LYS A 78 -2.47 -0.73 -0.50
C LYS A 78 -1.42 0.25 -1.01
N ILE A 79 -1.60 0.72 -2.24
CA ILE A 79 -0.76 1.72 -2.88
C ILE A 79 -1.59 2.98 -3.06
N LEU A 80 -1.08 4.12 -2.59
CA LEU A 80 -1.66 5.43 -2.82
C LEU A 80 -0.87 6.14 -3.90
N PHE A 81 -1.55 6.54 -4.96
CA PHE A 81 -1.07 7.49 -5.95
C PHE A 81 -1.72 8.85 -5.65
N PRO A 82 -0.97 9.82 -5.11
CA PRO A 82 -1.51 11.14 -4.84
C PRO A 82 -2.00 11.81 -6.13
N PRO A 83 -3.06 12.63 -6.08
CA PRO A 83 -3.73 13.06 -4.85
C PRO A 83 -4.78 12.10 -4.29
N SER A 84 -5.42 11.23 -5.10
CA SER A 84 -6.58 10.46 -4.63
C SER A 84 -6.90 9.19 -5.42
N CYS A 85 -5.88 8.51 -5.94
CA CYS A 85 -6.06 7.16 -6.50
C CYS A 85 -5.46 6.13 -5.56
N SER A 86 -6.28 5.23 -5.03
CA SER A 86 -5.82 4.12 -4.20
C SER A 86 -6.01 2.82 -4.95
N ILE A 87 -5.00 1.98 -4.94
CA ILE A 87 -5.04 0.60 -5.44
C ILE A 87 -4.87 -0.33 -4.26
N MET A 88 -5.79 -1.26 -4.07
CA MET A 88 -5.70 -2.34 -3.10
C MET A 88 -5.49 -3.64 -3.88
N MET A 89 -4.42 -4.35 -3.57
CA MET A 89 -4.05 -5.62 -4.16
C MET A 89 -4.44 -6.74 -3.22
N ASP A 90 -5.13 -7.76 -3.75
CA ASP A 90 -5.40 -9.00 -3.03
C ASP A 90 -4.22 -9.97 -3.15
N GLN A 91 -4.29 -11.15 -2.53
CA GLN A 91 -3.27 -12.19 -2.66
C GLN A 91 -3.06 -12.66 -4.10
N HIS A 92 -1.85 -13.15 -4.40
CA HIS A 92 -1.44 -13.64 -5.73
C HIS A 92 -1.59 -12.63 -6.88
N THR A 93 -1.42 -11.35 -6.57
CA THR A 93 -1.58 -10.25 -7.53
C THR A 93 -0.22 -9.74 -7.97
N LEU A 94 -0.03 -9.57 -9.28
CA LEU A 94 1.15 -8.93 -9.86
C LEU A 94 0.74 -7.68 -10.63
N LEU A 95 1.23 -6.53 -10.17
CA LEU A 95 0.96 -5.20 -10.71
C LEU A 95 2.26 -4.57 -11.20
N GLU A 96 2.23 -3.96 -12.38
CA GLU A 96 3.31 -3.13 -12.89
C GLU A 96 2.82 -1.70 -13.11
N VAL A 97 3.59 -0.72 -12.65
CA VAL A 97 3.34 0.69 -12.94
C VAL A 97 4.01 1.04 -14.26
N LYS A 98 3.23 1.18 -15.34
CA LYS A 98 3.79 1.51 -16.66
C LYS A 98 4.22 2.96 -16.74
N ASN A 99 3.34 3.86 -16.35
CA ASN A 99 3.61 5.29 -16.42
C ASN A 99 2.82 6.06 -15.37
N VAL A 100 3.42 7.12 -14.85
CA VAL A 100 2.78 8.11 -13.97
C VAL A 100 3.10 9.47 -14.56
N GLU A 101 2.17 9.98 -15.37
CA GLU A 101 2.33 11.27 -16.03
C GLU A 101 1.81 12.37 -15.11
N VAL A 102 2.67 13.34 -14.82
CA VAL A 102 2.30 14.59 -14.15
C VAL A 102 2.44 15.68 -15.18
N LYS A 103 1.32 16.34 -15.54
CA LYS A 103 1.41 17.49 -16.45
C LYS A 103 1.98 18.69 -15.69
N GLU A 104 3.12 19.21 -16.15
CA GLU A 104 3.61 20.51 -15.71
C GLU A 104 2.48 21.54 -15.95
N ASN A 105 2.07 22.23 -14.88
CA ASN A 105 1.00 23.25 -14.84
C ASN A 105 -0.45 22.78 -14.63
N LEU A 106 -0.73 21.48 -14.48
CA LEU A 106 -2.08 21.01 -14.12
C LEU A 106 -2.02 19.98 -12.97
N PRO A 107 -3.03 19.93 -12.09
CA PRO A 107 -3.14 18.87 -11.09
C PRO A 107 -3.44 17.50 -11.73
N ALA A 108 -3.67 17.46 -13.04
CA ALA A 108 -4.00 16.28 -13.81
C ALA A 108 -2.86 15.26 -13.81
N ARG A 109 -3.17 14.07 -13.28
CA ARG A 109 -2.30 12.90 -13.36
C ARG A 109 -2.97 11.79 -14.15
N LYS A 110 -2.20 11.21 -15.08
CA LYS A 110 -2.59 9.98 -15.76
C LYS A 110 -1.72 8.84 -15.21
N ILE A 111 -2.37 7.86 -14.59
CA ILE A 111 -1.72 6.70 -14.02
C ILE A 111 -2.02 5.53 -14.94
N SER A 112 -0.98 4.91 -15.49
CA SER A 112 -1.11 3.73 -16.36
C SER A 112 -0.50 2.53 -15.64
N LEU A 113 -1.35 1.55 -15.31
CA LEU A 113 -0.95 0.33 -14.62
C LEU A 113 -1.23 -0.88 -15.50
N GLN A 114 -0.43 -1.93 -15.35
CA GLN A 114 -0.70 -3.24 -15.93
C GLN A 114 -0.92 -4.26 -14.81
N VAL A 115 -2.07 -4.90 -14.79
CA VAL A 115 -2.37 -6.05 -13.92
C VAL A 115 -2.08 -7.31 -14.71
N LEU A 116 -1.06 -8.04 -14.30
CA LEU A 116 -0.60 -9.25 -14.99
C LEU A 116 -1.34 -10.50 -14.49
N SER A 117 -1.70 -10.53 -13.21
CA SER A 117 -2.47 -11.60 -12.59
C SER A 117 -3.12 -11.12 -11.28
N GLY A 118 -4.14 -11.85 -10.83
CA GLY A 118 -4.76 -11.65 -9.52
C GLY A 118 -5.85 -10.58 -9.53
N LYS A 119 -6.09 -9.94 -8.39
CA LYS A 119 -7.24 -9.05 -8.20
C LYS A 119 -6.82 -7.74 -7.55
N ILE A 120 -7.29 -6.64 -8.12
CA ILE A 120 -7.15 -5.30 -7.54
C ILE A 120 -8.52 -4.65 -7.36
N ARG A 121 -8.64 -3.83 -6.31
CA ARG A 121 -9.67 -2.81 -6.17
C ARG A 121 -9.03 -1.45 -6.36
N PHE A 122 -9.64 -0.61 -7.19
CA PHE A 122 -9.19 0.75 -7.44
C PHE A 122 -10.26 1.74 -6.99
N ILE A 123 -9.84 2.75 -6.25
CA ILE A 123 -10.72 3.81 -5.74
C ILE A 123 -10.15 5.14 -6.20
N ILE A 124 -10.96 5.91 -6.93
CA ILE A 124 -10.62 7.23 -7.44
C ILE A 124 -11.67 8.20 -6.92
N SER A 125 -11.30 9.07 -6.00
CA SER A 125 -12.26 9.98 -5.34
C SER A 125 -12.29 11.39 -5.94
N THR A 126 -11.37 11.73 -6.84
CA THR A 126 -11.25 13.07 -7.44
C THR A 126 -11.94 13.19 -8.80
N ASP A 127 -12.01 14.43 -9.27
CA ASP A 127 -12.45 14.76 -10.62
C ASP A 127 -11.56 14.10 -11.70
N PRO A 128 -12.13 13.70 -12.87
CA PRO A 128 -11.36 13.23 -14.02
C PRO A 128 -10.25 14.18 -14.48
N SER A 129 -10.40 15.49 -14.28
CA SER A 129 -9.36 16.49 -14.58
C SER A 129 -8.15 16.42 -13.64
N VAL A 130 -8.27 15.72 -12.51
CA VAL A 130 -7.21 15.59 -11.49
C VAL A 130 -6.56 14.21 -11.54
N CYS A 131 -7.35 13.15 -11.72
CA CYS A 131 -6.82 11.79 -11.77
C CYS A 131 -7.59 10.93 -12.77
N CYS A 132 -6.86 10.37 -13.73
CA CYS A 132 -7.35 9.35 -14.65
C CYS A 132 -6.50 8.09 -14.51
N LEU A 133 -7.17 6.96 -14.28
CA LEU A 133 -6.52 5.67 -14.16
C LEU A 133 -6.77 4.86 -15.43
N GLN A 134 -5.70 4.40 -16.05
CA GLN A 134 -5.71 3.45 -17.15
C GLN A 134 -5.16 2.12 -16.63
N LEU A 135 -5.98 1.07 -16.64
CA LEU A 135 -5.59 -0.28 -16.27
C LEU A 135 -5.51 -1.14 -17.53
N GLN A 136 -4.40 -1.83 -17.70
CA GLN A 136 -4.22 -2.82 -18.74
C GLN A 136 -4.20 -4.22 -18.11
N SER A 137 -5.00 -5.12 -18.65
CA SER A 137 -4.96 -6.55 -18.36
C SER A 137 -4.68 -7.31 -19.67
N PRO A 138 -4.50 -8.64 -19.64
CA PRO A 138 -4.19 -9.43 -20.84
C PRO A 138 -5.19 -9.29 -21.99
N THR A 139 -6.48 -9.05 -21.70
CA THR A 139 -7.54 -8.96 -22.71
C THR A 139 -8.21 -7.60 -22.79
N ALA A 140 -8.04 -6.72 -21.80
CA ALA A 140 -8.76 -5.46 -21.70
C ALA A 140 -7.87 -4.25 -21.41
N LEU A 141 -8.27 -3.12 -21.97
CA LEU A 141 -7.83 -1.79 -21.59
C LEU A 141 -9.00 -1.07 -20.92
N THR A 142 -8.78 -0.63 -19.69
CA THR A 142 -9.79 -0.06 -18.83
C THR A 142 -9.43 1.36 -18.47
N GLU A 143 -10.37 2.29 -18.59
CA GLU A 143 -10.21 3.69 -18.19
C GLU A 143 -11.25 4.04 -17.13
N ALA A 144 -10.78 4.62 -16.03
CA ALA A 144 -11.55 4.85 -14.83
C ALA A 144 -11.32 6.27 -14.28
N THR A 145 -12.41 6.93 -13.91
CA THR A 145 -12.42 8.25 -13.24
C THR A 145 -13.56 8.31 -12.24
N ARG A 146 -13.34 8.93 -11.08
CA ARG A 146 -14.35 9.09 -10.00
C ARG A 146 -15.20 7.83 -9.72
N VAL A 147 -14.53 6.71 -9.47
CA VAL A 147 -15.12 5.38 -9.40
C VAL A 147 -14.42 4.50 -8.37
N ASP A 148 -15.18 3.58 -7.79
CA ASP A 148 -14.72 2.44 -7.01
C ASP A 148 -15.03 1.18 -7.83
N GLY A 149 -13.99 0.44 -8.20
CA GLY A 149 -14.12 -0.73 -9.06
C GLY A 149 -13.10 -1.81 -8.74
N ILE A 150 -13.33 -2.98 -9.33
CA ILE A 150 -12.48 -4.16 -9.20
C ILE A 150 -12.06 -4.61 -10.60
N LEU A 151 -10.80 -4.99 -10.74
CA LEU A 151 -10.28 -5.74 -11.88
C LEU A 151 -9.70 -7.05 -11.35
N ALA A 152 -10.21 -8.18 -11.84
CA ALA A 152 -9.68 -9.51 -11.59
C ALA A 152 -9.18 -10.12 -12.90
N VAL A 153 -8.01 -10.74 -12.85
CA VAL A 153 -7.33 -11.40 -13.96
C VAL A 153 -7.09 -12.86 -13.54
N ASP A 154 -8.03 -13.73 -13.93
CA ASP A 154 -8.01 -15.17 -13.62
C ASP A 154 -8.60 -15.96 -14.81
N GLY A 155 -7.79 -16.14 -15.85
CA GLY A 155 -8.19 -16.73 -17.14
C GLY A 155 -8.95 -15.75 -18.05
N GLU A 156 -10.04 -15.17 -17.54
CA GLU A 156 -10.73 -14.04 -18.16
C GLU A 156 -10.58 -12.78 -17.31
N ASP A 157 -10.61 -11.61 -17.96
CA ASP A 157 -10.56 -10.35 -17.24
C ASP A 157 -11.98 -9.95 -16.82
N ARG A 158 -12.20 -9.79 -15.52
CA ARG A 158 -13.48 -9.33 -14.97
C ARG A 158 -13.32 -7.94 -14.40
N ILE A 159 -14.07 -6.99 -14.94
CA ILE A 159 -14.09 -5.60 -14.51
C ILE A 159 -15.44 -5.30 -13.89
N ILE A 160 -15.45 -4.78 -12.67
CA ILE A 160 -16.66 -4.50 -11.90
C ILE A 160 -16.65 -3.03 -11.50
N CYS A 161 -17.75 -2.33 -11.75
CA CYS A 161 -17.95 -0.96 -11.29
C CYS A 161 -18.89 -1.01 -10.08
N LEU A 162 -18.33 -0.84 -8.87
CA LEU A 162 -19.10 -0.94 -7.63
C LEU A 162 -19.90 0.35 -7.38
N GLN A 163 -19.22 1.49 -7.44
CA GLN A 163 -19.79 2.82 -7.17
C GLN A 163 -19.07 3.90 -8.00
N GLY A 164 -19.70 5.05 -8.19
CA GLY A 164 -19.09 6.20 -8.87
C GLY A 164 -20.06 6.96 -9.77
N SER A 165 -19.64 8.09 -10.32
CA SER A 165 -20.50 8.90 -11.20
C SER A 165 -20.24 8.67 -12.69
N SER A 166 -19.03 8.25 -13.07
CA SER A 166 -18.60 8.23 -14.47
C SER A 166 -18.65 6.85 -15.13
N GLY A 167 -18.76 5.77 -14.33
CA GLY A 167 -18.59 4.40 -14.83
C GLY A 167 -17.14 4.08 -15.19
N VAL A 168 -16.95 2.93 -15.81
CA VAL A 168 -15.65 2.41 -16.25
C VAL A 168 -15.72 2.08 -17.74
N SER A 169 -14.86 2.67 -18.55
CA SER A 169 -14.76 2.36 -19.98
C SER A 169 -13.84 1.16 -20.16
N VAL A 170 -14.33 0.08 -20.78
CA VAL A 170 -13.58 -1.16 -21.01
C VAL A 170 -13.53 -1.44 -22.50
N LYS A 171 -12.33 -1.56 -23.03
CA LYS A 171 -12.05 -1.90 -24.42
C LYS A 171 -11.33 -3.25 -24.47
N ASN A 172 -11.89 -4.22 -25.18
CA ASN A 172 -11.19 -5.46 -25.46
C ASN A 172 -10.01 -5.18 -26.41
N GLN A 173 -8.81 -5.65 -26.04
CA GLN A 173 -7.58 -5.36 -26.79
C GLN A 173 -7.51 -6.05 -28.14
N ARG A 174 -8.21 -7.19 -28.31
CA ARG A 174 -8.20 -7.97 -29.54
C ARG A 174 -9.24 -7.50 -30.53
N SER A 175 -10.51 -7.42 -30.11
CA SER A 175 -11.61 -7.04 -31.02
C SER A 175 -11.74 -5.52 -31.18
N GLY A 176 -11.18 -4.75 -30.26
CA GLY A 176 -11.38 -3.30 -30.20
C GLY A 176 -12.77 -2.87 -29.72
N GLN A 177 -13.66 -3.84 -29.42
CA GLN A 177 -14.99 -3.56 -28.86
C GLN A 177 -14.85 -2.79 -27.56
N GLN A 178 -15.68 -1.76 -27.37
CA GLN A 178 -15.65 -0.92 -26.18
C GLN A 178 -17.05 -0.82 -25.57
N LEU A 179 -17.12 -0.94 -24.24
CA LEU A 179 -18.34 -0.80 -23.46
C LEU A 179 -18.11 0.08 -22.24
N MET A 180 -19.17 0.76 -21.80
CA MET A 180 -19.18 1.51 -20.56
C MET A 180 -19.88 0.67 -19.47
N VAL A 181 -19.15 0.36 -18.41
CA VAL A 181 -19.64 -0.39 -17.25
C VAL A 181 -20.10 0.61 -16.19
N ARG A 182 -21.41 0.63 -15.92
CA ARG A 182 -22.01 1.54 -14.94
C ARG A 182 -21.95 0.97 -13.52
N PRO A 183 -22.14 1.79 -12.47
CA PRO A 183 -22.23 1.30 -11.10
C PRO A 183 -23.26 0.16 -10.97
N GLY A 184 -22.89 -0.90 -10.26
CA GLY A 184 -23.68 -2.12 -10.15
C GLY A 184 -23.57 -3.06 -11.35
N GLN A 185 -22.67 -2.81 -12.30
CA GLN A 185 -22.43 -3.70 -13.44
C GLN A 185 -21.04 -4.32 -13.39
N ALA A 186 -20.92 -5.46 -14.05
CA ALA A 186 -19.67 -6.15 -14.33
C ALA A 186 -19.57 -6.44 -15.83
N VAL A 187 -18.35 -6.51 -16.35
CA VAL A 187 -18.06 -7.02 -17.69
C VAL A 187 -16.96 -8.07 -17.60
N SER A 188 -17.14 -9.16 -18.33
CA SER A 188 -16.07 -10.12 -18.60
C SER A 188 -15.51 -9.87 -20.00
N SER A 189 -14.19 -9.88 -20.11
CA SER A 189 -13.43 -9.75 -21.34
C SER A 189 -12.62 -11.02 -21.56
N SER A 190 -12.81 -11.64 -22.72
CA SER A 190 -12.15 -12.88 -23.09
C SER A 190 -11.08 -12.67 -24.17
N THR A 191 -10.16 -13.63 -24.27
CA THR A 191 -9.16 -13.71 -25.35
C THR A 191 -9.79 -13.96 -26.72
N ALA A 192 -11.04 -14.46 -26.77
CA ALA A 192 -11.82 -14.62 -27.98
C ALA A 192 -12.35 -13.29 -28.53
N GLY A 193 -12.23 -12.20 -27.77
CA GLY A 193 -12.61 -10.85 -28.20
C GLY A 193 -14.04 -10.44 -27.85
N SER A 194 -14.73 -11.20 -26.99
CA SER A 194 -16.07 -10.85 -26.52
C SER A 194 -16.01 -9.98 -25.27
N LEU A 195 -16.95 -9.03 -25.17
CA LEU A 195 -17.30 -8.35 -23.93
C LEU A 195 -18.73 -8.77 -23.52
N ALA A 196 -18.87 -9.35 -22.34
CA ALA A 196 -20.15 -9.79 -21.79
C ALA A 196 -20.51 -8.98 -20.55
N LEU A 197 -21.56 -8.16 -20.64
CA LEU A 197 -22.05 -7.33 -19.54
C LEU A 197 -22.99 -8.14 -18.64
N THR A 198 -22.87 -8.00 -17.33
CA THR A 198 -23.71 -8.65 -16.32
C THR A 198 -24.10 -7.64 -15.24
N GLN A 199 -25.33 -7.75 -14.72
CA GLN A 199 -25.78 -6.95 -13.58
C GLN A 199 -25.32 -7.60 -12.27
N LEU A 200 -24.84 -6.78 -11.34
CA LEU A 200 -24.37 -7.22 -10.03
C LEU A 200 -25.48 -7.05 -9.00
N GLU A 201 -25.74 -8.10 -8.23
CA GLU A 201 -26.67 -7.99 -7.10
C GLU A 201 -26.04 -7.18 -5.96
N ALA A 202 -26.84 -6.41 -5.23
CA ALA A 202 -26.36 -5.57 -4.13
C ALA A 202 -25.60 -6.36 -3.05
N ARG A 203 -26.03 -7.60 -2.77
CA ARG A 203 -25.36 -8.50 -1.82
C ARG A 203 -23.96 -8.89 -2.30
N GLN A 204 -23.82 -9.21 -3.59
CA GLN A 204 -22.53 -9.54 -4.20
C GLN A 204 -21.59 -8.33 -4.18
N ALA A 205 -22.09 -7.14 -4.49
CA ALA A 205 -21.31 -5.90 -4.42
C ALA A 205 -20.75 -5.65 -3.01
N LYS A 206 -21.57 -5.86 -1.97
CA LYS A 206 -21.15 -5.70 -0.58
C LYS A 206 -20.07 -6.71 -0.17
N GLN A 207 -20.24 -7.99 -0.55
CA GLN A 207 -19.25 -9.03 -0.28
C GLN A 207 -17.90 -8.71 -0.92
N LEU A 208 -17.90 -8.29 -2.19
CA LEU A 208 -16.68 -7.90 -2.89
C LEU A 208 -15.96 -6.73 -2.22
N ILE A 209 -16.70 -5.74 -1.72
CA ILE A 209 -16.12 -4.63 -0.95
C ILE A 209 -15.44 -5.14 0.32
N GLU A 210 -16.12 -5.99 1.08
CA GLU A 210 -15.59 -6.54 2.35
C GLU A 210 -14.33 -7.38 2.12
N GLU A 211 -14.32 -8.26 1.12
CA GLU A 211 -13.18 -9.13 0.80
C GLU A 211 -11.92 -8.37 0.38
N THR A 212 -12.12 -7.31 -0.42
CA THR A 212 -11.02 -6.55 -1.03
C THR A 212 -10.58 -5.35 -0.19
N THR A 213 -11.27 -5.08 0.93
CA THR A 213 -10.83 -4.08 1.89
C THR A 213 -9.71 -4.70 2.74
N LEU A 214 -8.52 -4.09 2.67
CA LEU A 214 -7.49 -4.35 3.66
C LEU A 214 -8.03 -3.98 5.03
N ALA A 215 -8.00 -4.93 5.97
CA ALA A 215 -8.18 -4.60 7.36
C ALA A 215 -7.04 -3.65 7.71
N LEU A 216 -7.33 -2.35 7.78
CA LEU A 216 -6.48 -1.45 8.52
C LEU A 216 -6.47 -2.07 9.91
N THR A 217 -5.34 -2.64 10.33
CA THR A 217 -5.11 -2.91 11.73
C THR A 217 -5.14 -1.54 12.39
N THR A 218 -6.34 -1.05 12.71
CA THR A 218 -6.50 -0.11 13.80
C THR A 218 -5.73 -0.77 14.93
N PRO A 219 -4.69 -0.13 15.48
CA PRO A 219 -4.14 -0.61 16.74
C PRO A 219 -5.38 -0.80 17.64
N PRO A 220 -5.51 -1.96 18.32
CA PRO A 220 -6.60 -2.13 19.27
C PRO A 220 -6.64 -0.85 20.11
N PRO A 221 -7.84 -0.27 20.36
CA PRO A 221 -7.92 0.93 21.19
C PRO A 221 -7.01 0.64 22.38
N LEU A 222 -6.08 1.56 22.66
CA LEU A 222 -5.31 1.52 23.90
C LEU A 222 -6.37 1.39 24.98
N VAL A 223 -6.66 0.16 25.40
CA VAL A 223 -7.46 -0.11 26.57
C VAL A 223 -6.57 0.53 27.61
N MET A 224 -6.98 1.73 28.04
CA MET A 224 -6.37 2.39 29.17
C MET A 224 -6.44 1.33 30.26
N GLN A 225 -5.31 0.66 30.47
CA GLN A 225 -5.14 -0.28 31.54
C GLN A 225 -5.51 0.55 32.77
N PRO A 226 -6.56 0.19 33.53
CA PRO A 226 -6.94 0.94 34.70
C PRO A 226 -5.67 1.17 35.52
N PRO A 227 -5.43 2.40 36.03
CA PRO A 227 -4.22 2.68 36.79
C PRO A 227 -4.08 1.59 37.85
N ALA A 228 -2.91 0.94 37.87
CA ALA A 228 -2.61 -0.09 38.84
C ALA A 228 -2.99 0.44 40.23
N PRO A 229 -3.73 -0.33 41.06
CA PRO A 229 -4.08 0.12 42.38
C PRO A 229 -2.80 0.56 43.10
N ALA A 230 -2.83 1.77 43.65
CA ALA A 230 -1.71 2.35 44.37
C ALA A 230 -1.17 1.30 45.35
N GLN A 231 0.05 0.84 45.10
CA GLN A 231 0.75 -0.03 46.04
C GLN A 231 0.90 0.76 47.32
N THR A 232 0.14 0.36 48.35
CA THR A 232 0.30 0.88 49.70
C THR A 232 1.72 0.52 50.13
N PRO A 233 2.52 1.48 50.62
CA PRO A 233 3.84 1.17 51.15
C PRO A 233 3.66 0.20 52.33
N VAL A 234 4.10 -1.04 52.16
CA VAL A 234 4.10 -2.01 53.24
C VAL A 234 5.23 -1.63 54.20
N THR A 235 4.83 -1.13 55.36
CA THR A 235 5.68 -0.84 56.50
C THR A 235 6.47 -2.08 56.91
N LEU A 236 7.79 -1.96 56.90
CA LEU A 236 8.71 -2.99 57.37
C LEU A 236 8.92 -2.82 58.88
N ALA A 237 8.04 -3.40 59.70
CA ALA A 237 8.26 -3.57 61.14
C ALA A 237 7.26 -4.60 61.70
N ASP A 238 7.67 -5.86 61.82
CA ASP A 238 8.08 -6.41 63.11
C ASP A 238 8.49 -7.86 62.95
N GLN A 239 9.71 -8.15 63.38
CA GLN A 239 10.21 -9.49 63.63
C GLN A 239 9.47 -10.07 64.85
N VAL A 240 8.84 -11.23 64.70
CA VAL A 240 8.81 -12.22 65.77
C VAL A 240 9.15 -13.61 65.22
N ASN A 241 10.20 -14.14 65.81
CA ASN A 241 10.93 -15.38 65.61
C ASN A 241 10.04 -16.66 65.59
N PRO A 242 10.21 -17.62 64.65
CA PRO A 242 9.63 -18.96 64.74
C PRO A 242 10.58 -19.97 65.40
N PRO A 243 10.10 -20.94 66.20
CA PRO A 243 10.94 -22.05 66.65
C PRO A 243 11.01 -23.17 65.59
N TRP A 244 12.26 -23.44 65.16
CA TRP A 244 12.91 -24.67 64.63
C TRP A 244 12.14 -25.80 63.90
N PRO A 245 12.83 -26.55 63.00
CA PRO A 245 12.21 -27.28 61.90
C PRO A 245 11.85 -28.73 62.22
N VAL A 246 10.76 -29.22 61.63
CA VAL A 246 10.49 -30.66 61.48
C VAL A 246 10.77 -31.04 60.03
N PHE A 247 11.85 -31.80 59.83
CA PHE A 247 12.24 -32.41 58.55
C PHE A 247 11.47 -33.75 58.32
N PRO A 248 11.52 -34.34 57.10
CA PRO A 248 10.34 -34.76 56.36
C PRO A 248 10.05 -36.26 56.47
N LYS A 249 8.80 -36.65 56.20
CA LYS A 249 8.50 -38.02 55.77
C LYS A 249 8.54 -38.11 54.25
N VAL A 250 9.54 -38.84 53.77
CA VAL A 250 9.74 -39.28 52.39
C VAL A 250 8.55 -40.13 51.91
N PRO A 251 8.15 -40.03 50.64
CA PRO A 251 6.97 -40.68 50.07
C PRO A 251 7.14 -42.20 49.94
N GLN A 252 6.10 -42.96 50.32
CA GLN A 252 5.95 -44.34 49.84
C GLN A 252 5.15 -44.34 48.54
N ILE A 253 5.82 -44.75 47.47
CA ILE A 253 5.25 -45.09 46.16
C ILE A 253 4.84 -46.57 46.23
N PRO A 254 3.57 -46.94 46.00
CA PRO A 254 3.22 -48.31 45.68
C PRO A 254 3.24 -48.53 44.17
N ASN A 255 4.25 -49.30 43.78
CA ASN A 255 4.35 -50.21 42.63
C ASN A 255 3.24 -50.17 41.55
N LEU A 256 3.69 -49.80 40.36
CA LEU A 256 3.35 -50.42 39.08
C LEU A 256 3.19 -51.94 39.24
N TRP A 257 2.09 -52.53 38.74
CA TRP A 257 2.01 -53.76 37.92
C TRP A 257 0.53 -54.20 37.78
N ARG A 258 0.09 -54.28 36.52
CA ARG A 258 -1.16 -54.85 35.94
C ARG A 258 -2.43 -54.02 35.95
#